data_AF-A0AAN9UEI7-F1
#
_entry.id   AF-A0AAN9UEI7-F1
#
_cell.length_a   1.000
_cell.length_b   1.000
_cell.length_c   1.000
_cell.angle_alpha   90.00
_cell.angle_beta   90.00
_cell.angle_gamma   90.00
#
_symmetry.space_group_name_H-M   'P 1'
#
loop_
_entity.id
_entity.type
_entity.pdbx_description
1 polymer ?
#
loop_
_entity_poly.entity_id
_entity_poly.type
_entity_poly.pdbx_seq_one_letter_code
_entity_poly.pdbx_strand_id
1 'polypeptide(L)'
;MSTTHYSENPSAFPMEAGCCCGFVRLRLEQAPMAVHCCHCTSCQRETGSAFSPNIIIETSSVTRLPPAAPTVPAYPGAPQVLPPARPSLHDGQDDGSELVRTRIPSESGDGQIVMRCPKCLNAVWCEYKNLGPTVMFIKGGTLDRAWLLEPDVHIFVRSKRQFVDISDGKPRFEGYYDSTESFWRPESLKRWANLLPGFVSYRESRKDDE
;
A
#
# COMPACT_ATOMS: atom_id res chain seq x y z
N MET A 1 -6.12 -17.15 -17.76
CA MET A 1 -5.88 -16.26 -16.60
C MET A 1 -7.23 -15.95 -16.00
N SER A 2 -7.37 -16.01 -14.67
CA SER A 2 -8.64 -15.75 -13.99
C SER A 2 -9.17 -14.38 -14.43
N THR A 3 -10.36 -14.34 -15.03
CA THR A 3 -11.03 -13.10 -15.47
C THR A 3 -11.68 -12.35 -14.30
N THR A 4 -11.62 -12.93 -13.11
CA THR A 4 -12.30 -12.48 -11.90
C THR A 4 -11.42 -11.49 -11.15
N HIS A 5 -12.00 -10.35 -10.79
CA HIS A 5 -11.32 -9.28 -10.06
C HIS A 5 -10.85 -9.77 -8.67
N TYR A 6 -9.70 -9.30 -8.18
CA TYR A 6 -9.08 -9.81 -6.93
C TYR A 6 -10.01 -9.71 -5.70
N SER A 7 -10.93 -8.75 -5.68
CA SER A 7 -11.89 -8.57 -4.58
C SER A 7 -12.96 -9.67 -4.49
N GLU A 8 -13.14 -10.41 -5.57
CA GLU A 8 -14.10 -11.52 -5.67
C GLU A 8 -13.41 -12.87 -5.40
N ASN A 9 -12.10 -12.87 -5.15
CA ASN A 9 -11.35 -14.07 -4.84
C ASN A 9 -11.35 -14.31 -3.30
N PRO A 10 -12.14 -15.28 -2.79
CA PRO A 10 -12.21 -15.54 -1.35
C PRO A 10 -10.90 -16.11 -0.78
N SER A 11 -10.00 -16.63 -1.62
CA SER A 11 -8.69 -17.12 -1.17
C SER A 11 -7.63 -16.02 -1.08
N ALA A 12 -7.92 -14.81 -1.59
CA ALA A 12 -6.98 -13.71 -1.56
C ALA A 12 -6.89 -13.06 -0.17
N PHE A 13 -7.99 -13.02 0.59
CA PHE A 13 -8.05 -12.38 1.90
C PHE A 13 -8.51 -13.36 3.00
N PRO A 14 -8.01 -13.26 4.24
CA PRO A 14 -7.05 -12.28 4.71
C PRO A 14 -5.67 -12.41 4.04
N MET A 15 -5.01 -11.27 3.84
CA MET A 15 -3.68 -11.22 3.23
C MET A 15 -2.70 -10.54 4.16
N GLU A 16 -1.48 -11.07 4.26
CA GLU A 16 -0.46 -10.46 5.09
C GLU A 16 0.52 -9.61 4.29
N ALA A 17 1.02 -8.57 4.94
CA ALA A 17 2.04 -7.66 4.45
C ALA A 17 3.10 -7.46 5.53
N GLY A 18 4.31 -7.04 5.14
CA GLY A 18 5.30 -6.67 6.12
C GLY A 18 6.59 -6.09 5.57
N CYS A 19 7.42 -5.60 6.47
CA CYS A 19 8.76 -5.19 6.11
C CYS A 19 9.67 -6.41 5.85
N CYS A 20 10.79 -6.17 5.17
CA CYS A 20 11.73 -7.22 4.78
C CYS A 20 12.34 -8.01 5.94
N CYS A 21 12.35 -7.46 7.17
CA CYS A 21 12.91 -8.15 8.33
C CYS A 21 11.83 -8.84 9.19
N GLY A 22 10.54 -8.65 8.89
CA GLY A 22 9.45 -9.26 9.65
C GLY A 22 9.09 -8.57 10.96
N PHE A 23 9.75 -7.48 11.35
CA PHE A 23 9.38 -6.69 12.56
C PHE A 23 8.00 -6.01 12.42
N VAL A 24 7.71 -5.50 11.22
CA VAL A 24 6.40 -4.92 10.89
C VAL A 24 5.61 -5.94 10.10
N ARG A 25 4.51 -6.42 10.68
CA ARG A 25 3.58 -7.36 10.05
C ARG A 25 2.15 -6.83 10.16
N LEU A 26 1.42 -6.89 9.05
CA LEU A 26 0.04 -6.44 8.94
C LEU A 26 -0.80 -7.56 8.36
N ARG A 27 -2.07 -7.64 8.76
CA ARG A 27 -3.10 -8.45 8.12
C ARG A 27 -4.18 -7.54 7.57
N LEU A 28 -4.43 -7.64 6.27
CA LEU A 28 -5.56 -7.03 5.60
C LEU A 28 -6.70 -8.04 5.69
N GLU A 29 -7.76 -7.70 6.44
CA GLU A 29 -8.87 -8.61 6.72
C GLU A 29 -9.82 -8.76 5.53
N GLN A 30 -9.83 -7.78 4.63
CA GLN A 30 -10.67 -7.78 3.43
C GLN A 30 -9.98 -7.12 2.24
N ALA A 31 -10.61 -7.24 1.07
CA ALA A 31 -10.11 -6.63 -0.15
C ALA A 31 -9.99 -5.10 -0.03
N PRO A 32 -8.96 -4.49 -0.64
CA PRO A 32 -8.82 -3.03 -0.65
C PRO A 32 -9.95 -2.35 -1.41
N MET A 33 -10.15 -1.05 -1.16
CA MET A 33 -11.06 -0.21 -1.93
C MET A 33 -10.53 0.04 -3.34
N ALA A 34 -9.23 0.28 -3.50
CA ALA A 34 -8.60 0.40 -4.81
C ALA A 34 -7.10 0.10 -4.74
N VAL A 35 -6.51 -0.30 -5.87
CA VAL A 35 -5.04 -0.43 -6.04
C VAL A 35 -4.56 0.53 -7.12
N HIS A 36 -3.72 1.50 -6.73
CA HIS A 36 -3.11 2.44 -7.66
C HIS A 36 -1.71 1.99 -8.06
N CYS A 37 -1.40 1.91 -9.35
CA CYS A 37 -0.04 1.86 -9.84
C CYS A 37 0.45 3.28 -10.14
N CYS A 38 1.25 3.86 -9.23
CA CYS A 38 1.74 5.23 -9.37
C CYS A 38 3.09 5.28 -10.09
N HIS A 39 3.16 6.06 -11.16
CA HIS A 39 4.36 6.27 -11.98
C HIS A 39 5.07 7.59 -11.68
N CYS A 40 4.65 8.33 -10.66
CA CYS A 40 5.21 9.64 -10.33
C CYS A 40 6.68 9.52 -9.86
N THR A 41 7.49 10.55 -10.10
CA THR A 41 8.94 10.47 -9.80
C THR A 41 9.22 10.42 -8.30
N SER A 42 8.33 10.96 -7.46
CA SER A 42 8.41 10.82 -6.00
C SER A 42 8.21 9.37 -5.55
N CYS A 43 7.22 8.66 -6.10
CA CYS A 43 7.02 7.24 -5.80
C CYS A 43 8.19 6.37 -6.29
N GLN A 44 8.75 6.69 -7.45
CA GLN A 44 9.94 6.00 -7.95
C GLN A 44 11.17 6.22 -7.07
N ARG A 45 11.40 7.46 -6.62
CA ARG A 45 12.51 7.80 -5.70
C ARG A 45 12.34 7.10 -4.36
N GLU A 46 11.11 7.05 -3.84
CA GLU A 46 10.80 6.45 -2.55
C GLU A 46 11.04 4.94 -2.52
N THR A 47 10.70 4.23 -3.59
CA THR A 47 10.81 2.76 -3.63
C THR A 47 12.06 2.26 -4.36
N GLY A 48 12.74 3.12 -5.11
CA GLY A 48 13.79 2.73 -6.05
C GLY A 48 13.27 1.95 -7.28
N SER A 49 11.95 1.74 -7.40
CA SER A 49 11.33 1.01 -8.50
C SER A 49 10.86 1.96 -9.62
N ALA A 50 10.50 1.39 -10.78
CA ALA A 50 9.96 2.14 -11.91
C ALA A 50 8.54 2.68 -11.65
N PHE A 51 7.81 2.10 -10.69
CA PHE A 51 6.48 2.51 -10.23
C PHE A 51 6.24 1.97 -8.81
N SER A 52 5.16 2.43 -8.16
CA SER A 52 4.75 1.96 -6.83
C SER A 52 3.27 1.57 -6.82
N PRO A 53 2.94 0.29 -6.58
CA PRO A 53 1.59 -0.12 -6.22
C PRO A 53 1.24 0.40 -4.82
N ASN A 54 0.15 1.14 -4.68
CA ASN A 54 -0.36 1.65 -3.42
C ASN A 54 -1.80 1.15 -3.24
N ILE A 55 -2.00 0.40 -2.16
CA ILE A 55 -3.25 -0.30 -1.82
C ILE A 55 -4.03 0.54 -0.84
N ILE A 56 -5.22 0.96 -1.23
CA ILE A 56 -6.08 1.83 -0.44
C ILE A 56 -7.06 0.99 0.36
N ILE A 57 -6.95 1.04 1.68
CA ILE A 57 -7.82 0.28 2.60
C ILE A 57 -8.07 1.09 3.87
N GLU A 58 -9.28 1.00 4.41
CA GLU A 58 -9.61 1.56 5.72
C GLU A 58 -8.77 0.89 6.81
N THR A 59 -8.21 1.70 7.71
CA THR A 59 -7.34 1.23 8.77
C THR A 59 -8.04 0.24 9.71
N SER A 60 -9.36 0.37 9.88
CA SER A 60 -10.18 -0.56 10.66
C SER A 60 -10.21 -1.99 10.08
N SER A 61 -9.78 -2.17 8.84
CA SER A 61 -9.65 -3.48 8.18
C SER A 61 -8.22 -3.99 8.13
N VAL A 62 -7.31 -3.35 8.86
CA VAL A 62 -5.90 -3.72 8.95
C VAL A 62 -5.53 -3.99 10.41
N THR A 63 -5.10 -5.21 10.69
CA THR A 63 -4.64 -5.62 12.01
C THR A 63 -3.12 -5.63 12.05
N ARG A 64 -2.50 -5.05 13.11
CA ARG A 64 -1.07 -5.23 13.38
C ARG A 64 -0.84 -6.62 13.96
N LEU A 65 0.03 -7.40 13.33
CA LEU A 65 0.44 -8.71 13.82
C LEU A 65 1.75 -8.58 14.64
N PRO A 66 2.04 -9.55 15.52
CA PRO A 66 3.35 -9.66 16.15
C PRO A 66 4.48 -9.76 15.11
N PRO A 67 5.72 -9.38 15.47
CA PRO A 67 6.88 -9.67 14.65
C PRO A 67 6.96 -11.16 14.28
N ALA A 68 7.42 -11.43 13.07
CA ALA A 68 7.60 -12.79 12.55
C ALA A 68 8.98 -12.94 11.93
N ALA A 69 9.36 -14.18 11.63
CA ALA A 69 10.57 -14.45 10.86
C ALA A 69 10.50 -13.73 9.50
N PRO A 70 11.62 -13.20 8.98
CA PRO A 70 11.65 -12.62 7.65
C PRO A 70 11.21 -13.64 6.61
N THR A 71 10.32 -13.23 5.71
CA THR A 71 9.88 -14.02 4.56
C THR A 71 10.48 -13.44 3.29
N VAL A 72 10.82 -14.31 2.33
CA VAL A 72 10.92 -13.89 0.93
C VAL A 72 9.52 -14.04 0.34
N PRO A 73 8.85 -12.94 -0.06
CA PRO A 73 7.54 -13.04 -0.71
C PRO A 73 7.63 -14.01 -1.88
N ALA A 74 6.67 -14.93 -1.96
CA ALA A 74 6.68 -15.98 -2.97
C ALA A 74 6.43 -15.40 -4.38
N TYR A 75 6.39 -16.28 -5.37
CA TYR A 75 5.90 -15.99 -6.72
C TYR A 75 4.81 -17.00 -7.08
N PRO A 76 3.97 -16.77 -8.11
CA PRO A 76 2.98 -17.75 -8.54
C PRO A 76 3.61 -19.14 -8.75
N GLY A 77 3.15 -20.13 -7.98
CA GLY A 77 3.64 -21.51 -8.03
C GLY A 77 4.87 -21.84 -7.16
N ALA A 78 5.39 -20.88 -6.38
CA ALA A 78 6.45 -21.14 -5.42
C ALA A 78 5.95 -21.93 -4.20
N PRO A 79 6.80 -22.77 -3.56
CA PRO A 79 6.51 -23.32 -2.23
C PRO A 79 6.32 -22.17 -1.23
N GLN A 80 5.40 -22.37 -0.28
CA GLN A 80 4.59 -21.30 0.32
C GLN A 80 5.37 -20.18 1.03
N VAL A 81 6.61 -20.39 1.48
CA VAL A 81 7.54 -19.36 1.99
C VAL A 81 8.95 -19.92 1.90
N LEU A 82 9.92 -19.20 1.30
CA LEU A 82 11.33 -19.59 1.40
C LEU A 82 11.91 -19.10 2.73
N PRO A 83 12.70 -19.93 3.45
CA PRO A 83 13.40 -19.46 4.65
C PRO A 83 14.34 -18.31 4.29
N PRO A 84 14.57 -17.36 5.21
CA PRO A 84 15.42 -16.21 4.92
C PRO A 84 16.85 -16.67 4.61
N ALA A 85 17.48 -16.03 3.64
CA ALA A 85 18.84 -16.37 3.20
C ALA A 85 19.91 -16.17 4.30
N ARG A 86 19.57 -15.44 5.38
CA ARG A 86 20.42 -15.17 6.55
C ARG A 86 19.56 -15.09 7.82
N PRO A 87 20.14 -15.28 9.02
CA PRO A 87 19.46 -15.00 10.28
C PRO A 87 18.88 -13.59 10.27
N SER A 88 17.70 -13.43 10.84
CA SER A 88 17.10 -12.12 11.04
C SER A 88 18.07 -11.21 11.80
N LEU A 89 18.14 -9.93 11.41
CA LEU A 89 18.94 -8.93 12.15
C LEU A 89 18.38 -8.64 13.55
N HIS A 90 17.22 -9.22 13.89
CA HIS A 90 16.62 -9.20 15.21
C HIS A 90 16.04 -10.58 15.52
N ASP A 91 16.00 -10.95 16.79
CA ASP A 91 15.49 -12.23 17.30
C ASP A 91 13.97 -12.44 17.12
N GLY A 92 13.27 -11.46 16.55
CA GLY A 92 11.83 -11.53 16.31
C GLY A 92 11.01 -11.13 17.53
N GLN A 93 11.64 -10.51 18.52
CA GLN A 93 10.94 -9.91 19.66
C GLN A 93 10.48 -8.49 19.30
N ASP A 94 9.32 -8.11 19.84
CA ASP A 94 8.92 -6.72 19.91
C ASP A 94 9.66 -6.07 21.09
N ASP A 95 10.52 -5.10 20.80
CA ASP A 95 11.27 -4.35 21.81
C ASP A 95 10.64 -2.98 22.12
N GLY A 96 9.40 -2.76 21.66
CA GLY A 96 8.69 -1.50 21.84
C GLY A 96 9.17 -0.38 20.90
N SER A 97 10.00 -0.68 19.90
CA SER A 97 10.42 0.32 18.91
C SER A 97 9.23 0.84 18.11
N GLU A 98 8.97 2.15 18.20
CA GLU A 98 7.96 2.81 17.39
C GLU A 98 8.36 2.87 15.90
N LEU A 99 7.36 2.98 15.03
CA LEU A 99 7.57 3.15 13.60
C LEU A 99 8.23 4.48 13.28
N VAL A 100 9.15 4.47 12.32
CA VAL A 100 9.76 5.70 11.83
C VAL A 100 8.77 6.40 10.92
N ARG A 101 8.30 7.57 11.36
CA ARG A 101 7.37 8.44 10.63
C ARG A 101 8.14 9.53 9.92
N THR A 102 8.02 9.62 8.60
CA THR A 102 8.73 10.65 7.83
C THR A 102 7.78 11.36 6.88
N ARG A 103 7.64 12.67 7.04
CA ARG A 103 6.94 13.52 6.08
C ARG A 103 7.86 13.78 4.89
N ILE A 104 7.38 13.51 3.67
CA ILE A 104 8.11 13.78 2.44
C ILE A 104 7.21 14.49 1.42
N PRO A 105 7.78 15.25 0.47
CA PRO A 105 7.02 15.83 -0.65
C PRO A 105 6.37 14.76 -1.53
N SER A 106 5.23 15.09 -2.12
CA SER A 106 4.54 14.28 -3.13
C SER A 106 4.34 15.10 -4.41
N GLU A 107 4.20 14.42 -5.54
CA GLU A 107 3.96 15.10 -6.83
C GLU A 107 2.56 15.75 -6.91
N SER A 108 1.63 15.39 -6.02
CA SER A 108 0.33 16.07 -5.91
C SER A 108 0.41 17.41 -5.16
N GLY A 109 1.54 17.71 -4.51
CA GLY A 109 1.71 18.89 -3.66
C GLY A 109 1.32 18.67 -2.19
N ASP A 110 0.45 17.70 -1.89
CA ASP A 110 -0.07 17.48 -0.53
C ASP A 110 0.94 16.86 0.46
N GLY A 111 2.09 16.40 -0.04
CA GLY A 111 3.01 15.56 0.72
C GLY A 111 2.43 14.18 1.05
N GLN A 112 3.21 13.41 1.80
CA GLN A 112 2.81 12.12 2.37
C GLN A 112 3.63 11.84 3.63
N ILE A 113 3.04 11.11 4.57
CA ILE A 113 3.79 10.53 5.71
C ILE A 113 4.07 9.08 5.37
N VAL A 114 5.34 8.71 5.30
CA VAL A 114 5.79 7.34 5.07
C VAL A 114 6.07 6.69 6.42
N MET A 115 5.49 5.50 6.62
CA MET A 115 5.68 4.69 7.81
C MET A 115 6.69 3.58 7.50
N ARG A 116 7.85 3.64 8.15
CA ARG A 116 8.97 2.74 7.94
C ARG A 116 9.20 1.85 9.15
N CYS A 117 9.66 0.64 8.88
CA CYS A 117 10.18 -0.24 9.92
C CYS A 117 11.39 0.41 10.61
N PRO A 118 11.45 0.49 11.94
CA PRO A 118 12.60 1.06 12.65
C PRO A 118 13.86 0.19 12.54
N LYS A 119 13.71 -1.09 12.16
CA LYS A 119 14.82 -2.04 12.07
C LYS A 119 15.46 -2.09 10.69
N CYS A 120 14.67 -2.19 9.63
CA CYS A 120 15.18 -2.31 8.26
C CYS A 120 14.86 -1.12 7.35
N LEU A 121 14.17 -0.10 7.87
CA LEU A 121 13.79 1.13 7.15
C LEU A 121 12.87 0.92 5.93
N ASN A 122 12.43 -0.30 5.65
CA ASN A 122 11.47 -0.56 4.58
C ASN A 122 10.16 0.18 4.84
N ALA A 123 9.68 0.92 3.82
CA ALA A 123 8.40 1.60 3.85
C ALA A 123 7.26 0.60 3.67
N VAL A 124 6.34 0.52 4.64
CA VAL A 124 5.25 -0.46 4.63
C VAL A 124 3.92 0.16 4.20
N TRP A 125 3.62 1.39 4.61
CA TRP A 125 2.48 2.16 4.11
C TRP A 125 2.75 3.66 4.15
N CYS A 126 1.84 4.40 3.52
CA CYS A 126 1.79 5.84 3.57
C CYS A 126 0.42 6.34 4.06
N GLU A 127 0.43 7.54 4.62
CA GLU A 127 -0.75 8.37 4.87
C GLU A 127 -0.69 9.55 3.89
N TYR A 128 -1.75 9.76 3.11
CA TYR A 128 -1.83 10.80 2.08
C TYR A 128 -2.92 11.83 2.37
N LYS A 129 -2.78 13.02 1.78
CA LYS A 129 -3.85 14.03 1.62
C LYS A 129 -4.57 14.46 2.91
N ASN A 130 -3.87 14.41 4.04
CA ASN A 130 -4.47 14.65 5.35
C ASN A 130 -5.76 13.84 5.55
N LEU A 131 -5.79 12.59 5.08
CA LEU A 131 -6.89 11.64 5.34
C LEU A 131 -6.74 10.98 6.72
N GLY A 132 -5.66 11.30 7.42
CA GLY A 132 -5.34 10.80 8.75
C GLY A 132 -5.11 9.31 8.79
N PRO A 133 -5.08 8.73 9.99
CA PRO A 133 -4.95 7.29 10.19
C PRO A 133 -6.23 6.53 9.83
N THR A 134 -7.20 7.14 9.14
CA THR A 134 -8.47 6.51 8.75
C THR A 134 -8.29 5.58 7.54
N VAL A 135 -7.34 5.91 6.67
CA VAL A 135 -7.02 5.12 5.46
C VAL A 135 -5.53 4.90 5.37
N MET A 136 -5.14 3.65 5.12
CA MET A 136 -3.77 3.27 4.84
C MET A 136 -3.56 3.10 3.34
N PHE A 137 -2.40 3.56 2.86
CA PHE A 137 -1.91 3.27 1.52
C PHE A 137 -0.77 2.28 1.62
N ILE A 138 -1.11 0.99 1.73
CA ILE A 138 -0.13 -0.09 1.92
C ILE A 138 0.70 -0.23 0.64
N LYS A 139 2.01 -0.32 0.77
CA LYS A 139 2.92 -0.53 -0.37
C LYS A 139 2.72 -1.95 -0.89
N GLY A 140 2.16 -2.11 -2.08
CA GLY A 140 1.75 -3.43 -2.58
C GLY A 140 2.90 -4.43 -2.74
N GLY A 141 4.14 -3.95 -2.95
CA GLY A 141 5.34 -4.80 -2.95
C GLY A 141 5.69 -5.42 -1.59
N THR A 142 5.02 -5.02 -0.50
CA THR A 142 5.22 -5.57 0.85
C THR A 142 4.27 -6.71 1.19
N LEU A 143 3.35 -7.06 0.28
CA LEU A 143 2.45 -8.19 0.45
C LEU A 143 3.18 -9.51 0.25
N ASP A 144 2.89 -10.49 1.10
CA ASP A 144 3.45 -11.85 0.97
C ASP A 144 2.96 -12.55 -0.30
N ARG A 145 1.75 -12.18 -0.77
CA ARG A 145 1.11 -12.71 -1.99
C ARG A 145 0.78 -11.61 -2.99
N ALA A 146 1.73 -10.70 -3.24
CA ALA A 146 1.53 -9.51 -4.07
C ALA A 146 0.97 -9.80 -5.47
N TRP A 147 1.29 -10.96 -6.06
CA TRP A 147 0.81 -11.36 -7.40
C TRP A 147 -0.70 -11.64 -7.47
N LEU A 148 -1.40 -11.72 -6.33
CA LEU A 148 -2.86 -11.87 -6.29
C LEU A 148 -3.59 -10.54 -6.47
N LEU A 149 -2.88 -9.39 -6.44
CA LEU A 149 -3.46 -8.09 -6.70
C LEU A 149 -2.95 -7.52 -8.02
N GLU A 150 -3.91 -7.08 -8.82
CA GLU A 150 -3.67 -6.27 -10.00
C GLU A 150 -3.96 -4.79 -9.67
N PRO A 151 -3.35 -3.85 -10.41
CA PRO A 151 -3.78 -2.46 -10.32
C PRO A 151 -5.20 -2.28 -10.87
N ASP A 152 -5.95 -1.38 -10.24
CA ASP A 152 -7.22 -0.87 -10.77
C ASP A 152 -6.99 0.30 -11.74
N VAL A 153 -5.87 1.01 -11.57
CA VAL A 153 -5.57 2.24 -12.32
C VAL A 153 -4.07 2.52 -12.36
N HIS A 154 -3.63 3.16 -13.44
CA HIS A 154 -2.31 3.76 -13.57
C HIS A 154 -2.40 5.29 -13.49
N ILE A 155 -1.68 5.91 -12.57
CA ILE A 155 -1.67 7.36 -12.37
C ILE A 155 -0.27 7.94 -12.58
N PHE A 156 -0.20 9.22 -12.98
CA PHE A 156 1.03 9.92 -13.31
C PHE A 156 1.83 9.28 -14.46
N VAL A 157 1.16 8.73 -15.48
CA VAL A 157 1.81 7.97 -16.56
C VAL A 157 2.76 8.82 -17.42
N ARG A 158 2.63 10.16 -17.41
CA ARG A 158 3.60 11.11 -17.98
C ARG A 158 5.04 10.85 -17.53
N SER A 159 5.21 10.32 -16.31
CA SER A 159 6.50 10.08 -15.65
C SER A 159 6.95 8.61 -15.74
N LYS A 160 6.20 7.75 -16.44
CA LYS A 160 6.49 6.32 -16.61
C LYS A 160 7.86 6.12 -17.25
N ARG A 161 8.63 5.16 -16.73
CA ARG A 161 9.90 4.75 -17.34
C ARG A 161 9.69 4.18 -18.75
N GLN A 162 10.58 4.51 -19.68
CA GLN A 162 10.43 4.14 -21.09
C GLN A 162 10.33 2.63 -21.31
N PHE A 163 11.05 1.83 -20.51
CA PHE A 163 11.05 0.37 -20.60
C PHE A 163 9.81 -0.31 -19.98
N VAL A 164 8.96 0.42 -19.25
CA VAL A 164 7.76 -0.14 -18.63
C VAL A 164 6.63 -0.12 -19.65
N ASP A 165 6.19 -1.26 -20.13
CA ASP A 165 4.96 -1.35 -20.92
C ASP A 165 3.73 -1.43 -19.99
N ILE A 166 2.65 -0.75 -20.35
CA ILE A 166 1.35 -0.88 -19.69
C ILE A 166 0.42 -1.47 -20.74
N SER A 167 0.06 -2.74 -20.61
CA SER A 167 -0.73 -3.50 -21.58
C SER A 167 -1.88 -4.28 -20.94
N ASP A 168 -2.17 -4.00 -19.67
CA ASP A 168 -3.15 -4.71 -18.83
C ASP A 168 -4.61 -4.25 -19.02
N GLY A 169 -4.84 -3.29 -19.92
CA GLY A 169 -6.17 -2.75 -20.21
C GLY A 169 -6.76 -1.87 -19.10
N LYS A 170 -6.02 -1.55 -18.03
CA LYS A 170 -6.53 -0.72 -16.93
C LYS A 170 -6.51 0.77 -17.31
N PRO A 171 -7.41 1.60 -16.74
CA PRO A 171 -7.42 3.06 -16.93
C PRO A 171 -6.06 3.71 -16.63
N ARG A 172 -5.74 4.76 -17.39
CA ARG A 172 -4.45 5.47 -17.33
C ARG A 172 -4.68 6.97 -17.29
N PHE A 173 -4.00 7.65 -16.38
CA PHE A 173 -4.11 9.10 -16.22
C PHE A 173 -2.72 9.74 -16.20
N GLU A 174 -2.57 10.84 -16.94
CA GLU A 174 -1.33 11.63 -16.97
C GLU A 174 -0.99 12.25 -15.61
N GLY A 175 -1.99 12.44 -14.74
CA GLY A 175 -1.85 12.90 -13.36
C GLY A 175 -2.68 12.06 -12.40
N TYR A 176 -3.19 12.69 -11.34
CA TYR A 176 -4.25 12.10 -10.52
C TYR A 176 -5.60 12.21 -11.27
N TYR A 177 -6.50 11.26 -11.09
CA TYR A 177 -7.83 11.29 -11.70
C TYR A 177 -8.77 12.26 -10.96
N ASP A 178 -9.77 12.80 -11.65
CA ASP A 178 -10.67 13.82 -11.08
C ASP A 178 -11.70 13.23 -10.11
N SER A 179 -12.22 12.04 -10.40
CA SER A 179 -13.25 11.39 -9.58
C SER A 179 -12.99 9.89 -9.38
N THR A 180 -13.17 9.41 -8.14
CA THR A 180 -13.12 7.98 -7.79
C THR A 180 -14.15 7.16 -8.56
N GLU A 181 -15.28 7.76 -8.93
CA GLU A 181 -16.35 7.09 -9.69
C GLU A 181 -15.91 6.64 -11.09
N SER A 182 -14.77 7.14 -11.59
CA SER A 182 -14.25 6.80 -12.92
C SER A 182 -13.84 5.32 -13.04
N PHE A 183 -13.50 4.66 -11.93
CA PHE A 183 -13.06 3.25 -11.94
C PHE A 183 -13.27 2.49 -10.63
N TRP A 184 -13.61 3.15 -9.52
CA TRP A 184 -13.82 2.46 -8.25
C TRP A 184 -15.07 1.59 -8.32
N ARG A 185 -15.00 0.42 -7.67
CA ARG A 185 -16.15 -0.50 -7.55
C ARG A 185 -17.27 0.14 -6.72
N PRO A 186 -18.56 -0.14 -7.00
CA PRO A 186 -19.67 0.41 -6.23
C PRO A 186 -19.57 0.17 -4.72
N GLU A 187 -19.10 -1.02 -4.32
CA GLU A 187 -18.89 -1.34 -2.90
C GLU A 187 -17.76 -0.51 -2.28
N SER A 188 -16.70 -0.26 -3.04
CA SER A 188 -15.58 0.58 -2.61
C SER A 188 -15.98 2.05 -2.45
N LEU A 189 -16.88 2.55 -3.30
CA LEU A 189 -17.46 3.89 -3.16
C LEU A 189 -18.32 4.02 -1.89
N LYS A 190 -19.12 3.00 -1.54
CA LYS A 190 -19.87 2.98 -0.28
C LYS A 190 -18.96 2.99 0.94
N ARG A 191 -17.92 2.14 0.93
CA ARG A 191 -16.89 2.10 1.98
C ARG A 191 -16.21 3.47 2.12
N TRP A 192 -15.81 4.08 1.00
CA TRP A 192 -15.22 5.41 0.99
C TRP A 192 -16.13 6.49 1.59
N ALA A 193 -17.42 6.49 1.23
CA ALA A 193 -18.40 7.43 1.76
C ALA A 193 -18.54 7.34 3.28
N ASN A 194 -18.48 6.12 3.84
CA ASN A 194 -18.55 5.90 5.29
C ASN A 194 -17.34 6.46 6.06
N LEU A 195 -16.21 6.71 5.39
CA LEU A 195 -15.00 7.26 6.02
C LEU A 195 -14.96 8.80 6.02
N LEU A 196 -15.85 9.46 5.27
CA LEU A 196 -15.91 10.92 5.17
C LEU A 196 -15.90 11.64 6.52
N PRO A 197 -16.67 11.20 7.55
CA PRO A 197 -16.64 11.85 8.86
C PRO A 197 -15.25 11.83 9.52
N GLY A 198 -14.50 10.74 9.34
CA GLY A 198 -13.14 10.60 9.86
C GLY A 198 -12.14 11.54 9.19
N PHE A 199 -12.29 11.78 7.88
CA PHE A 199 -11.46 12.73 7.15
C PHE A 199 -11.70 14.17 7.59
N VAL A 200 -12.96 14.53 7.83
CA VAL A 200 -13.33 15.87 8.32
C VAL A 200 -12.72 16.11 9.69
N SER A 201 -12.93 15.20 10.64
CA SER A 201 -12.39 15.30 12.00
C SER A 201 -10.87 15.42 12.01
N TYR A 202 -10.16 14.62 11.21
CA TYR A 202 -8.69 14.69 11.15
C TYR A 202 -8.18 16.01 10.53
N ARG A 203 -8.85 16.51 9.48
CA ARG A 203 -8.47 17.78 8.87
C ARG A 203 -8.67 18.95 9.83
N GLU A 204 -9.76 18.93 10.60
CA GLU A 204 -10.02 19.94 11.63
C GLU A 204 -8.95 19.92 12.73
N SER A 205 -8.53 18.74 13.19
CA SER A 205 -7.49 18.64 14.23
C SER A 205 -6.09 19.08 13.77
N ARG A 206 -5.90 19.32 12.47
CA ARG A 206 -4.62 19.67 11.84
C ARG A 206 -4.58 21.10 11.29
N LYS A 207 -5.66 21.88 11.45
CA LYS A 207 -5.74 23.28 10.98
C LYS A 207 -4.72 24.21 11.66
N ASP A 208 -4.25 23.85 12.85
CA ASP A 208 -3.30 24.65 13.63
C ASP A 208 -1.83 24.25 13.39
N ASP A 209 -1.57 23.29 12.50
CA ASP A 209 -0.23 22.76 12.18
C ASP A 209 0.36 23.32 10.85
N GLU A 210 -0.31 24.29 10.22
CA GLU A 210 0.14 25.08 9.06
C GLU A 210 0.63 26.46 9.48
#